data_AF-A0A524JTU4-F1
#
_entry.id   AF-A0A524JTU4-F1
#
_cell.length_a   1.000
_cell.length_b   1.000
_cell.length_c   1.000
_cell.angle_alpha   90.00
_cell.angle_beta   90.00
_cell.angle_gamma   90.00
#
_symmetry.space_group_name_H-M   'P 1'
#
loop_
_entity.id
_entity.type
_entity.pdbx_description
1 polymer ?
#
loop_
_entity_poly.entity_id
_entity_poly.type
_entity_poly.pdbx_seq_one_letter_code
_entity_poly.pdbx_strand_id
1 'polypeptide(L)'
;MFQKLRSDLVKELSSIRLLLVNADGFSSNGASSSKKLGLNGNSIELLKDEGVECIAFSTQKSQEISSVAEGLGIALYEAVSEKAEFYSKMKSELSLLDHEIALICRDDADLQIMKKVSFSASTSDSPLEIKSESYYPTYGIGSHAVCEIAELIIKSKRYPDGWSE
;
A
#
# COMPACT_ATOMS: atom_id res chain seq x y z
N MET A 1 19.97 11.03 14.86
CA MET A 1 18.92 10.78 15.87
C MET A 1 18.16 9.57 15.38
N PHE A 2 18.30 8.41 16.03
CA PHE A 2 17.67 7.17 15.59
C PHE A 2 16.16 7.29 15.81
N GLN A 3 15.36 7.34 14.76
CA GLN A 3 13.90 7.21 14.89
C GLN A 3 13.55 5.73 14.85
N LYS A 4 13.38 5.15 16.03
CA LYS A 4 12.77 3.82 16.17
C LYS A 4 11.35 3.87 15.60
N LEU A 5 11.00 2.94 14.70
CA LEU A 5 9.60 2.76 14.29
C LEU A 5 8.73 2.55 15.54
N ARG A 6 7.59 3.25 15.62
CA ARG A 6 6.71 3.12 16.78
C ARG A 6 6.20 1.67 16.90
N SER A 7 6.12 1.14 18.12
CA SER A 7 5.75 -0.26 18.36
C SER A 7 4.32 -0.59 17.91
N ASP A 8 3.40 0.37 17.99
CA ASP A 8 2.03 0.23 17.47
C ASP A 8 2.03 0.01 15.95
N LEU A 9 2.82 0.79 15.22
CA LEU A 9 2.93 0.68 13.76
C LEU A 9 3.54 -0.67 13.35
N VAL A 10 4.59 -1.12 14.04
CA VAL A 10 5.20 -2.43 13.80
C VAL A 10 4.18 -3.55 14.01
N LYS A 11 3.37 -3.45 15.07
CA LYS A 11 2.32 -4.43 15.38
C LYS A 11 1.29 -4.52 14.25
N GLU A 12 0.75 -3.39 13.77
CA GLU A 12 -0.22 -3.36 12.67
C GLU A 12 0.35 -3.93 11.37
N LEU A 13 1.61 -3.65 11.07
CA LEU A 13 2.23 -4.04 9.80
C LEU A 13 2.78 -5.48 9.78
N SER A 14 3.11 -6.05 10.95
CA SER A 14 3.75 -7.38 11.05
C SER A 14 2.92 -8.52 10.44
N SER A 15 1.59 -8.44 10.55
CA SER A 15 0.65 -9.48 10.12
C SER A 15 0.19 -9.33 8.67
N ILE A 16 0.59 -8.25 7.98
CA ILE A 16 0.15 -7.97 6.62
C ILE A 16 0.68 -9.03 5.65
N ARG A 17 -0.19 -9.50 4.77
CA ARG A 17 0.06 -10.45 3.67
C ARG A 17 -0.46 -9.95 2.33
N LEU A 18 -1.27 -8.89 2.34
CA LEU A 18 -1.74 -8.21 1.14
C LEU A 18 -1.68 -6.70 1.31
N LEU A 19 -1.02 -6.01 0.39
CA LEU A 19 -1.09 -4.57 0.20
C LEU A 19 -2.00 -4.25 -0.99
N LEU A 20 -3.17 -3.69 -0.70
CA LEU A 20 -4.08 -3.13 -1.70
C LEU A 20 -3.74 -1.67 -1.97
N VAL A 21 -3.78 -1.26 -3.24
CA VAL A 21 -3.42 0.10 -3.66
C VAL A 21 -4.53 0.69 -4.55
N ASN A 22 -5.13 1.80 -4.12
CA ASN A 22 -5.93 2.64 -5.02
C ASN A 22 -4.97 3.35 -5.99
N ALA A 23 -5.02 2.94 -7.26
CA ALA A 23 -4.12 3.39 -8.31
C ALA A 23 -4.64 4.58 -9.12
N ASP A 24 -5.80 5.15 -8.76
CA ASP A 24 -6.38 6.31 -9.47
C ASP A 24 -5.48 7.57 -9.39
N GLY A 25 -4.52 7.59 -8.46
CA GLY A 25 -3.49 8.63 -8.34
C GLY A 25 -2.16 8.30 -9.04
N PHE A 26 -2.05 7.19 -9.77
CA PHE A 26 -0.83 6.85 -10.50
C PHE A 26 -0.63 7.81 -11.68
N SER A 27 0.55 8.41 -11.75
CA SER A 27 0.95 9.27 -12.86
C SER A 27 2.39 8.99 -13.27
N SER A 28 2.63 9.04 -14.58
CA SER A 28 3.94 8.87 -15.20
C SER A 28 4.97 9.89 -14.72
N ASN A 29 4.54 11.12 -14.41
CA ASN A 29 5.42 12.17 -13.85
C ASN A 29 5.84 11.89 -12.39
N GLY A 30 5.05 11.09 -11.66
CA GLY A 30 5.36 10.65 -10.30
C GLY A 30 6.06 9.29 -10.25
N ALA A 31 6.18 8.59 -11.39
CA ALA A 31 6.79 7.28 -11.48
C ALA A 31 8.30 7.36 -11.25
N SER A 32 8.73 7.30 -9.99
CA SER A 32 10.14 7.00 -9.70
C SER A 32 10.41 5.57 -10.14
N SER A 33 11.42 5.40 -11.01
CA SER A 33 11.93 4.12 -11.45
C SER A 33 12.49 3.35 -10.24
N SER A 34 11.66 2.59 -9.53
CA SER A 34 12.01 1.66 -8.43
C SER A 34 13.21 2.09 -7.58
N LYS A 35 13.34 3.40 -7.31
CA LYS A 35 14.61 3.99 -6.90
C LYS A 35 14.66 4.00 -5.39
N LYS A 36 15.38 2.99 -4.86
CA LYS A 36 15.81 2.76 -3.49
C LYS A 36 15.40 3.85 -2.49
N LEU A 37 14.24 3.69 -1.88
CA LEU A 37 13.97 4.25 -0.56
C LEU A 37 14.67 3.31 0.43
N GLY A 38 15.90 3.67 0.83
CA GLY A 38 16.69 3.04 1.90
C GLY A 38 17.20 1.60 1.69
N LEU A 39 16.45 0.74 1.01
CA LEU A 39 16.73 -0.68 0.84
C LEU A 39 17.54 -0.98 -0.42
N ASN A 40 18.43 -1.95 -0.34
CA ASN A 40 19.15 -2.48 -1.51
C ASN A 40 18.24 -3.40 -2.33
N GLY A 41 17.45 -2.86 -3.26
CA GLY A 41 16.64 -3.67 -4.18
C GLY A 41 15.37 -2.95 -4.63
N ASN A 42 14.55 -3.62 -5.44
CA ASN A 42 13.18 -3.18 -5.74
C ASN A 42 12.29 -3.48 -4.53
N SER A 43 11.69 -2.46 -3.92
CA SER A 43 10.87 -2.61 -2.71
C SER A 43 9.72 -3.60 -2.90
N ILE A 44 9.17 -3.74 -4.11
CA ILE A 44 8.07 -4.68 -4.39
C ILE A 44 8.55 -6.13 -4.43
N GLU A 45 9.72 -6.40 -5.01
CA GLU A 45 10.30 -7.75 -5.01
C GLU A 45 10.63 -8.18 -3.58
N LEU A 46 11.25 -7.30 -2.80
CA LEU A 46 11.52 -7.55 -1.39
C LEU A 46 10.23 -7.74 -0.57
N LEU A 47 9.17 -7.00 -0.89
CA LEU A 47 7.86 -7.16 -0.23
C LEU A 47 7.27 -8.56 -0.49
N LYS A 48 7.39 -9.06 -1.73
CA LYS A 48 6.99 -10.42 -2.11
C LYS A 48 7.82 -11.49 -1.41
N ASP A 49 9.14 -11.28 -1.26
CA ASP A 49 10.02 -12.19 -0.52
C ASP A 49 9.62 -12.31 0.97
N GLU A 50 9.04 -11.26 1.55
CA GLU A 50 8.46 -11.26 2.90
C GLU A 50 7.03 -11.86 2.96
N GLY A 51 6.56 -12.48 1.87
CA GLY A 51 5.25 -13.14 1.80
C GLY A 51 4.07 -12.18 1.69
N VAL A 52 4.29 -10.96 1.17
CA VAL A 52 3.25 -9.94 1.01
C VAL A 52 2.97 -9.71 -0.47
N GLU A 53 1.75 -10.03 -0.89
CA GLU A 53 1.27 -9.73 -2.24
C GLU A 53 0.93 -8.23 -2.36
N CYS A 54 1.16 -7.63 -3.52
CA CYS A 54 0.82 -6.23 -3.78
C CYS A 54 -0.08 -6.13 -5.01
N ILE A 55 -1.32 -5.65 -4.79
CA ILE A 55 -2.36 -5.57 -5.83
C ILE A 55 -2.89 -4.14 -5.91
N ALA A 56 -2.83 -3.57 -7.10
CA ALA A 56 -3.43 -2.30 -7.43
C ALA A 56 -4.84 -2.48 -8.02
N PHE A 57 -5.71 -1.50 -7.75
CA PHE A 57 -7.02 -1.39 -8.39
C PHE A 57 -7.29 0.04 -8.84
N SER A 58 -8.05 0.21 -9.91
CA SER A 58 -8.47 1.51 -10.44
C SER A 58 -9.93 1.47 -10.87
N THR A 59 -10.63 2.58 -10.68
CA THR A 59 -12.02 2.76 -11.12
C THR A 59 -12.12 2.95 -12.64
N GLN A 60 -11.01 3.27 -13.29
CA GLN A 60 -10.92 3.53 -14.72
C GLN A 60 -9.97 2.57 -15.42
N LYS A 61 -10.04 2.56 -16.76
CA LYS A 61 -8.98 1.97 -17.60
C LYS A 61 -8.05 3.08 -18.04
N SER A 62 -6.76 2.95 -17.80
CA SER A 62 -5.78 3.97 -18.15
C SER A 62 -4.44 3.34 -18.48
N GLN A 63 -3.94 3.67 -19.67
CA GLN A 63 -2.61 3.25 -20.09
C GLN A 63 -1.52 3.80 -19.16
N GLU A 64 -1.72 5.00 -18.61
CA GLU A 64 -0.77 5.60 -17.67
C GLU A 64 -0.70 4.81 -16.37
N ILE A 65 -1.86 4.47 -15.79
CA ILE A 65 -1.94 3.66 -14.56
C ILE A 65 -1.33 2.28 -14.81
N SER A 66 -1.68 1.66 -15.95
CA SER A 66 -1.15 0.36 -16.36
C SER A 66 0.37 0.37 -16.47
N SER A 67 0.96 1.37 -17.12
CA SER A 67 2.42 1.48 -17.25
C SER A 67 3.13 1.69 -15.92
N VAL A 68 2.53 2.41 -14.96
CA VAL A 68 3.10 2.56 -13.62
C VAL A 68 3.03 1.25 -12.83
N ALA A 69 1.90 0.55 -12.88
CA ALA A 69 1.74 -0.75 -12.21
C ALA A 69 2.70 -1.81 -12.78
N GLU A 70 2.84 -1.85 -14.10
CA GLU A 70 3.81 -2.71 -14.80
C GLU A 70 5.25 -2.37 -14.37
N GLY A 71 5.61 -1.08 -14.35
CA GLY A 71 6.94 -0.64 -13.90
C GLY A 71 7.26 -0.98 -12.45
N LEU A 72 6.24 -1.10 -11.58
CA LEU A 72 6.37 -1.57 -10.21
C LEU A 72 6.39 -3.10 -10.09
N GLY A 73 5.92 -3.85 -11.09
CA GLY A 73 5.79 -5.30 -11.03
C GLY A 73 4.63 -5.77 -10.15
N ILE A 74 3.54 -4.99 -10.09
CA ILE A 74 2.33 -5.30 -9.29
C ILE A 74 1.13 -5.60 -10.19
N ALA A 75 0.23 -6.47 -9.74
CA ALA A 75 -1.01 -6.77 -10.48
C ALA A 75 -1.95 -5.57 -10.46
N LEU A 76 -2.61 -5.26 -11.57
CA LEU A 76 -3.59 -4.18 -11.68
C LEU A 76 -4.97 -4.73 -12.10
N TYR A 77 -6.00 -4.36 -11.33
CA TYR A 77 -7.40 -4.56 -11.68
C TYR A 77 -8.03 -3.23 -12.08
N GLU A 78 -8.41 -3.09 -13.34
CA GLU A 78 -9.04 -1.88 -13.86
C GLU A 78 -10.57 -2.01 -13.93
N ALA A 79 -11.23 -0.86 -14.07
CA ALA A 79 -12.70 -0.75 -14.13
C ALA A 79 -13.40 -1.37 -12.90
N VAL A 80 -12.79 -1.22 -11.72
CA VAL A 80 -13.37 -1.63 -10.44
C VAL A 80 -14.35 -0.56 -9.97
N SER A 81 -15.63 -0.75 -10.24
CA SER A 81 -16.69 0.17 -9.79
C SER A 81 -17.05 -0.02 -8.32
N GLU A 82 -17.16 -1.28 -7.88
CA GLU A 82 -17.57 -1.64 -6.52
C GLU A 82 -16.36 -2.07 -5.68
N LYS A 83 -15.64 -1.09 -5.12
CA LYS A 83 -14.40 -1.31 -4.34
C LYS A 83 -14.61 -2.29 -3.18
N ALA A 84 -15.76 -2.23 -2.49
CA ALA A 84 -16.08 -3.13 -1.38
C ALA A 84 -16.28 -4.60 -1.82
N GLU A 85 -16.87 -4.83 -2.99
CA GLU A 85 -16.98 -6.18 -3.57
C GLU A 85 -15.61 -6.68 -4.04
N PHE A 86 -14.82 -5.82 -4.68
CA PHE A 86 -13.44 -6.13 -5.06
C PHE A 86 -12.59 -6.54 -3.85
N TYR A 87 -12.65 -5.77 -2.76
CA TYR A 87 -11.99 -6.12 -1.50
C TYR A 87 -12.40 -7.50 -0.99
N SER A 88 -13.71 -7.76 -0.95
CA SER A 88 -14.26 -9.03 -0.46
C SER A 88 -13.82 -10.20 -1.33
N LYS A 89 -13.75 -9.99 -2.66
CA LYS A 89 -13.23 -10.95 -3.62
C LYS A 89 -11.75 -11.25 -3.38
N MET A 90 -10.89 -10.23 -3.32
CA MET A 90 -9.45 -10.41 -3.09
C MET A 90 -9.17 -11.11 -1.77
N LYS A 91 -9.85 -10.70 -0.69
CA LYS A 91 -9.78 -11.34 0.63
C LYS A 91 -10.13 -12.83 0.55
N SER A 92 -11.22 -13.17 -0.16
CA SER A 92 -11.67 -14.56 -0.31
C SER A 92 -10.72 -15.38 -1.18
N GLU A 93 -10.28 -14.86 -2.33
CA GLU A 93 -9.38 -15.56 -3.25
C GLU A 93 -8.03 -15.89 -2.60
N LEU A 94 -7.52 -14.98 -1.76
CA LEU A 94 -6.25 -15.15 -1.06
C LEU A 94 -6.40 -15.79 0.32
N SER A 95 -7.63 -16.13 0.75
CA SER A 95 -7.93 -16.72 2.06
C SER A 95 -7.34 -15.91 3.23
N LEU A 96 -7.57 -14.59 3.21
CA LEU A 96 -7.05 -13.64 4.19
C LEU A 96 -8.12 -13.17 5.19
N LEU A 97 -7.66 -12.73 6.35
CA LEU A 97 -8.44 -12.01 7.35
C LEU A 97 -8.23 -10.51 7.20
N ASP A 98 -9.17 -9.69 7.71
CA ASP A 98 -9.08 -8.24 7.51
C ASP A 98 -7.81 -7.64 8.13
N HIS A 99 -7.31 -8.24 9.23
CA HIS A 99 -6.08 -7.82 9.89
C HIS A 99 -4.79 -8.19 9.12
N GLU A 100 -4.89 -9.03 8.08
CA GLU A 100 -3.75 -9.39 7.21
C GLU A 100 -3.68 -8.49 5.96
N ILE A 101 -4.57 -7.50 5.83
CA ILE A 101 -4.66 -6.64 4.66
C ILE A 101 -4.33 -5.20 5.04
N ALA A 102 -3.50 -4.56 4.22
CA ALA A 102 -3.20 -3.13 4.26
C ALA A 102 -3.80 -2.45 3.03
N LEU A 103 -4.21 -1.19 3.17
CA LEU A 103 -4.75 -0.39 2.07
C LEU A 103 -4.02 0.94 1.92
N ILE A 104 -3.59 1.28 0.70
CA ILE A 104 -3.27 2.65 0.32
C ILE A 104 -4.51 3.28 -0.32
N CYS A 105 -5.11 4.23 0.38
CA CYS A 105 -6.34 4.92 0.00
C CYS A 105 -6.07 6.34 -0.51
N ARG A 106 -7.05 6.88 -1.24
CA ARG A 106 -6.99 8.21 -1.84
C ARG A 106 -8.26 9.05 -1.61
N ASP A 107 -9.42 8.41 -1.58
CA ASP A 107 -10.72 9.09 -1.66
C ASP A 107 -11.78 8.44 -0.77
N ASP A 108 -12.95 9.09 -0.65
CA ASP A 108 -14.07 8.66 0.19
C ASP A 108 -14.61 7.28 -0.17
N ALA A 109 -14.45 6.82 -1.41
CA ALA A 109 -14.91 5.49 -1.80
C ALA A 109 -14.05 4.37 -1.16
N ASP A 110 -12.86 4.69 -0.66
CA ASP A 110 -12.01 3.75 0.06
C ASP A 110 -12.42 3.57 1.54
N LEU A 111 -13.20 4.49 2.12
CA LEU A 111 -13.55 4.50 3.55
C LEU A 111 -14.20 3.19 4.02
N GLN A 112 -14.98 2.54 3.15
CA GLN A 112 -15.62 1.27 3.49
C GLN A 112 -14.62 0.11 3.65
N ILE A 113 -13.50 0.17 2.95
CA ILE A 113 -12.41 -0.80 3.08
C ILE A 113 -11.49 -0.39 4.24
N MET A 114 -11.18 0.90 4.37
CA MET A 114 -10.35 1.45 5.46
C MET A 114 -10.86 1.02 6.84
N LYS A 115 -12.18 0.98 7.05
CA LYS A 115 -12.81 0.58 8.32
C LYS A 115 -12.72 -0.92 8.64
N LYS A 116 -12.28 -1.75 7.69
CA LYS A 116 -12.17 -3.21 7.84
C LYS A 116 -10.73 -3.65 8.09
N VAL A 117 -9.79 -3.08 7.32
CA VAL A 117 -8.37 -3.48 7.33
C VAL A 117 -7.65 -3.11 8.63
N SER A 118 -6.57 -3.82 8.99
CA SER A 118 -5.73 -3.43 10.17
C SER A 118 -5.01 -2.12 9.95
N PHE A 119 -4.57 -1.88 8.72
CA PHE A 119 -3.72 -0.75 8.39
C PHE A 119 -4.21 -0.04 7.13
N SER A 120 -4.35 1.27 7.21
CA SER A 120 -4.65 2.13 6.08
C SER A 120 -3.66 3.28 6.00
N ALA A 121 -3.18 3.57 4.80
CA ALA A 121 -2.35 4.71 4.52
C ALA A 121 -3.02 5.60 3.48
N SER A 122 -3.04 6.91 3.72
CA SER A 122 -3.59 7.87 2.76
C SER A 122 -2.48 8.55 1.98
N THR A 123 -2.65 8.67 0.65
CA THR A 123 -1.70 9.41 -0.18
C THR A 123 -1.58 10.88 0.23
N SER A 124 -0.44 11.51 -0.05
CA SER A 124 -0.24 12.91 0.34
C SER A 124 -1.13 13.92 -0.39
N ASP A 125 -1.77 13.55 -1.51
CA ASP A 125 -2.80 14.31 -2.22
C ASP A 125 -4.25 14.02 -1.76
N SER A 126 -4.45 13.08 -0.83
CA SER A 126 -5.79 12.74 -0.32
C SER A 126 -6.46 13.93 0.40
N PRO A 127 -7.81 14.01 0.42
CA PRO A 127 -8.56 14.94 1.27
C PRO A 127 -8.16 14.84 2.74
N LEU A 128 -8.38 15.92 3.51
CA LEU A 128 -8.00 15.98 4.92
C LEU A 128 -8.75 14.92 5.73
N GLU A 129 -10.00 14.69 5.39
CA GLU A 129 -10.91 13.73 6.01
C GLU A 129 -10.36 12.31 5.89
N ILE A 130 -9.86 11.94 4.70
CA ILE A 130 -9.22 10.64 4.46
C ILE A 130 -7.93 10.51 5.25
N LYS A 131 -7.11 11.57 5.28
CA LYS A 131 -5.87 11.58 6.06
C LYS A 131 -6.12 11.48 7.56
N SER A 132 -7.21 12.04 8.07
CA SER A 132 -7.56 11.96 9.48
C SER A 132 -8.08 10.59 9.90
N GLU A 133 -8.68 9.84 8.97
CA GLU A 133 -9.18 8.49 9.20
C GLU A 133 -8.12 7.40 8.91
N SER A 134 -7.05 7.73 8.19
CA SER A 134 -5.97 6.79 7.90
C SER A 134 -5.02 6.62 9.08
N TYR A 135 -4.40 5.45 9.18
CA TYR A 135 -3.39 5.20 10.21
C TYR A 135 -2.12 6.01 9.94
N TYR A 136 -1.77 6.14 8.66
CA TYR A 136 -0.49 6.72 8.25
C TYR A 136 -0.64 7.58 6.99
N PRO A 137 -0.47 8.91 7.07
CA PRO A 137 -0.37 9.75 5.89
C PRO A 137 1.01 9.58 5.25
N THR A 138 1.06 9.15 3.99
CA THR A 138 2.33 9.00 3.26
C THR A 138 2.94 10.36 2.93
N TYR A 139 4.26 10.40 2.74
CA TYR A 139 4.94 11.59 2.22
C TYR A 139 4.79 11.70 0.70
N GLY A 140 4.74 10.55 0.00
CA GLY A 140 4.59 10.47 -1.45
C GLY A 140 3.17 10.29 -1.96
N ILE A 141 3.04 10.28 -3.29
CA ILE A 141 1.85 9.86 -4.04
C ILE A 141 2.22 8.71 -4.98
N GLY A 142 1.22 8.03 -5.55
CA GLY A 142 1.43 7.01 -6.58
C GLY A 142 2.48 5.98 -6.18
N SER A 143 3.47 5.73 -7.04
CA SER A 143 4.50 4.72 -6.79
C SER A 143 5.38 5.01 -5.57
N HIS A 144 5.60 6.29 -5.21
CA HIS A 144 6.34 6.63 -3.99
C HIS A 144 5.59 6.19 -2.73
N ALA A 145 4.26 6.38 -2.70
CA ALA A 145 3.44 5.90 -1.59
C ALA A 145 3.50 4.38 -1.46
N VAL A 146 3.48 3.65 -2.59
CA VAL A 146 3.61 2.18 -2.60
C VAL A 146 4.98 1.77 -2.03
N CYS A 147 6.07 2.36 -2.52
CA CYS A 147 7.42 2.04 -2.04
C CYS A 147 7.62 2.37 -0.57
N GLU A 148 7.08 3.49 -0.09
CA GLU A 148 7.12 3.91 1.31
C GLU A 148 6.43 2.89 2.22
N ILE A 149 5.19 2.50 1.89
CA ILE A 149 4.44 1.52 2.68
C ILE A 149 5.07 0.13 2.59
N ALA A 150 5.57 -0.27 1.42
CA ALA A 150 6.30 -1.52 1.26
C ALA A 150 7.53 -1.58 2.19
N GLU A 151 8.32 -0.50 2.24
CA GLU A 151 9.48 -0.41 3.13
C GLU A 151 9.08 -0.49 4.61
N LEU A 152 7.99 0.18 5.02
CA LEU A 152 7.48 0.10 6.39
C LEU A 152 7.05 -1.33 6.76
N ILE A 153 6.37 -2.05 5.86
CA ILE A 153 5.97 -3.44 6.08
C ILE A 153 7.20 -4.34 6.22
N ILE A 154 8.16 -4.24 5.28
CA ILE A 154 9.39 -5.03 5.29
C ILE A 154 10.17 -4.81 6.59
N LYS A 155 10.37 -3.54 6.99
CA LYS A 155 11.07 -3.22 8.24
C LYS A 155 10.33 -3.76 9.46
N SER A 156 9.00 -3.68 9.48
CA SER A 156 8.20 -4.19 10.60
C SER A 156 8.30 -5.71 10.75
N LYS A 157 8.39 -6.44 9.64
CA LYS A 157 8.58 -7.90 9.66
C LYS A 157 10.00 -8.32 10.04
N ARG A 158 11.02 -7.63 9.51
CA ARG A 158 12.43 -7.94 9.78
C ARG A 158 12.90 -7.50 11.16
N TYR A 159 12.27 -6.46 11.72
CA TYR A 159 12.67 -5.85 12.99
C TYR A 159 11.46 -5.70 13.93
N PRO A 160 10.92 -6.81 14.45
CA PRO A 160 9.73 -6.80 15.29
C PRO A 160 9.91 -6.03 16.61
N ASP A 161 11.13 -5.93 17.11
CA ASP A 161 11.47 -5.14 18.31
C ASP A 161 11.76 -3.65 18.00
N GLY A 162 11.55 -3.25 16.75
CA GLY A 162 11.84 -1.94 16.18
C GLY A 162 13.18 -1.87 15.45
N TRP A 163 13.26 -0.97 14.49
CA TRP A 163 14.42 -0.77 13.62
C TRP A 163 15.21 0.50 13.99
N SER A 164 16.54 0.42 13.92
CA SER A 164 17.45 1.57 14.00
C SER A 164 18.58 1.39 12.98
N GLU A 165 18.80 2.40 12.13
CA GLU A 165 20.03 2.53 11.30
C GLU A 165 21.28 2.75 12.14
#